data_AF-A0A9W9QHT2-F1
#
_entry.id   AF-A0A9W9QHT2-F1
#
_cell.length_a   1.000
_cell.length_b   1.000
_cell.length_c   1.000
_cell.angle_alpha   90.00
_cell.angle_beta   90.00
_cell.angle_gamma   90.00
#
_symmetry.space_group_name_H-M   'P 1'
#
loop_
_entity.id
_entity.type
_entity.pdbx_description
1 polymer ?
#
loop_
_entity_poly.entity_id
_entity_poly.type
_entity_poly.pdbx_seq_one_letter_code
_entity_poly.pdbx_strand_id
1 'polypeptide(L)'
;MTSYIGSLFSIRGPRDTTALLDIERAFNKLEKVALTRRREGSTPLVLIINSTHLVRDDHDGQDLLEMIQQRAEQWAASGLVTTSKTPSTLDLFASSNHNKPVLNSDDYWVYERLKRYATRMEVIPVTDLPKDKAMTALKKYREQFHNESLPSSVLEQVYNKVGGRLSFLNRVAKSEDVTKACNDICRAEKTWFLNKCWILGKEMDDDVMDEQKFSVRDVTPN
;
A
#
# COMPACT_ATOMS: atom_id res chain seq x y z
N MET A 1 -11.59 -49.70 -29.93
CA MET A 1 -11.77 -50.04 -28.51
C MET A 1 -10.40 -50.28 -27.90
N THR A 2 -9.74 -49.20 -27.50
CA THR A 2 -8.46 -49.21 -26.78
C THR A 2 -8.55 -48.14 -25.71
N SER A 3 -8.73 -48.62 -24.49
CA SER A 3 -8.93 -47.97 -23.19
C SER A 3 -7.94 -46.81 -22.96
N TYR A 4 -8.35 -45.56 -22.71
CA TYR A 4 -8.95 -45.03 -21.48
C TYR A 4 -8.24 -45.39 -20.15
N ILE A 5 -6.94 -45.72 -20.19
CA ILE A 5 -6.12 -46.01 -18.99
C ILE A 5 -4.99 -44.97 -18.74
N GLY A 6 -4.79 -44.00 -19.64
CA GLY A 6 -3.79 -42.93 -19.44
C GLY A 6 -4.26 -41.72 -18.62
N SER A 7 -5.56 -41.59 -18.34
CA SER A 7 -6.15 -40.39 -17.70
C SER A 7 -6.33 -40.51 -16.18
N LEU A 8 -5.98 -41.64 -15.57
CA LEU A 8 -6.34 -41.96 -14.18
C LEU A 8 -5.21 -41.70 -13.15
N PHE A 9 -4.06 -41.19 -13.58
CA PHE A 9 -2.95 -40.81 -12.68
C PHE A 9 -2.37 -39.41 -12.95
N SER A 10 -3.15 -38.50 -13.54
CA SER A 10 -2.88 -37.06 -13.44
C SER A 10 -3.82 -36.41 -12.43
N ILE A 11 -3.92 -37.01 -11.24
CA ILE A 11 -4.32 -36.25 -10.07
C ILE A 11 -3.08 -35.40 -9.75
N ARG A 12 -3.03 -34.18 -10.29
CA ARG A 12 -2.06 -33.18 -9.83
C ARG A 12 -2.19 -33.12 -8.32
N GLY A 13 -1.09 -33.43 -7.63
CA GLY A 13 -1.09 -33.50 -6.18
C GLY A 13 -1.50 -32.15 -5.55
N PRO A 14 -1.88 -32.11 -4.27
CA PRO A 14 -2.37 -30.91 -3.58
C PRO A 14 -1.35 -29.76 -3.41
N ARG A 15 -0.23 -29.78 -4.17
CA ARG A 15 0.95 -28.94 -4.00
C ARG A 15 1.32 -28.09 -5.22
N ASP A 16 0.53 -28.11 -6.30
CA ASP A 16 0.66 -27.15 -7.41
C ASP A 16 -0.13 -25.85 -7.14
N THR A 17 -0.35 -25.48 -5.87
CA THR A 17 -0.98 -24.21 -5.50
C THR A 17 0.10 -23.20 -5.21
N THR A 18 0.45 -22.40 -6.21
CA THR A 18 1.20 -21.16 -5.97
C THR A 18 0.30 -20.19 -5.19
N ALA A 19 0.90 -19.30 -4.39
CA ALA A 19 0.15 -18.27 -3.66
C ALA A 19 -0.77 -17.44 -4.59
N LEU A 20 -0.35 -17.27 -5.85
CA LEU A 20 -1.12 -16.59 -6.89
C LEU A 20 -2.43 -17.32 -7.22
N LEU A 21 -2.43 -18.65 -7.35
CA LEU A 21 -3.64 -19.44 -7.63
C LEU A 21 -4.65 -19.38 -6.47
N ASP A 22 -4.18 -19.36 -5.23
CA ASP A 22 -5.08 -19.25 -4.07
C ASP A 22 -5.70 -17.86 -3.95
N ILE A 23 -4.94 -16.80 -4.25
CA ILE A 23 -5.47 -15.43 -4.35
C ILE A 23 -6.49 -15.33 -5.48
N GLU A 24 -6.20 -15.92 -6.65
CA GLU A 24 -7.13 -15.94 -7.76
C GLU A 24 -8.45 -16.64 -7.40
N ARG A 25 -8.38 -17.79 -6.71
CA ARG A 25 -9.56 -18.49 -6.20
C ARG A 25 -10.33 -17.66 -5.18
N ALA A 26 -9.65 -16.93 -4.31
CA ALA A 26 -10.29 -16.02 -3.36
C ALA A 26 -11.04 -14.89 -4.10
N PHE A 27 -10.43 -14.29 -5.12
CA PHE A 27 -11.07 -13.28 -5.96
C PHE A 27 -12.27 -13.82 -6.75
N ASN A 28 -12.19 -15.04 -7.28
CA ASN A 28 -13.34 -15.70 -7.90
C ASN A 28 -14.51 -15.89 -6.93
N LYS A 29 -14.23 -16.20 -5.65
CA LYS A 29 -15.27 -16.30 -4.62
C LYS A 29 -15.85 -14.93 -4.29
N LEU A 30 -15.01 -13.91 -4.13
CA LEU A 30 -15.43 -12.53 -3.89
C LEU A 30 -16.38 -12.04 -5.00
N GLU A 31 -16.04 -12.33 -6.25
CA GLU A 31 -16.86 -11.96 -7.42
C GLU A 31 -18.24 -12.61 -7.40
N LYS A 32 -18.31 -13.91 -7.05
CA LYS A 32 -19.59 -14.60 -6.89
C LYS A 32 -20.46 -13.95 -5.81
N VAL A 33 -19.86 -13.57 -4.67
CA VAL A 33 -20.57 -12.88 -3.59
C VAL A 33 -21.03 -11.49 -4.04
N ALA A 34 -20.19 -10.75 -4.77
CA ALA A 34 -20.53 -9.44 -5.33
C ALA A 34 -21.72 -9.52 -6.30
N LEU A 35 -21.73 -10.53 -7.17
CA LEU A 35 -22.84 -10.81 -8.10
C LEU A 35 -24.15 -11.12 -7.37
N THR A 36 -24.10 -11.97 -6.34
CA THR A 36 -25.27 -12.30 -5.53
C THR A 36 -25.84 -11.07 -4.84
N ARG A 37 -25.00 -10.27 -4.16
CA ARG A 37 -25.42 -9.01 -3.52
C ARG A 37 -26.08 -8.05 -4.51
N ARG A 38 -25.53 -7.92 -5.72
CA ARG A 38 -26.11 -7.07 -6.75
C ARG A 38 -27.51 -7.55 -7.17
N ARG A 39 -27.71 -8.87 -7.33
CA ARG A 39 -29.02 -9.46 -7.66
C ARG A 39 -30.06 -9.22 -6.55
N GLU A 40 -29.61 -9.25 -5.30
CA GLU A 40 -30.44 -8.99 -4.12
C GLU A 40 -30.72 -7.49 -3.88
N GLY A 41 -30.17 -6.60 -4.71
CA GLY A 41 -30.32 -5.14 -4.54
C GLY A 41 -29.53 -4.57 -3.36
N SER A 42 -28.56 -5.33 -2.82
CA SER A 42 -27.72 -4.91 -1.70
C SER A 42 -26.68 -3.87 -2.10
N THR A 43 -26.11 -3.18 -1.11
CA THR A 43 -25.04 -2.21 -1.36
C THR A 43 -23.79 -2.87 -1.96
N PRO A 44 -23.09 -2.19 -2.88
CA PRO A 44 -21.87 -2.73 -3.51
C PRO A 44 -20.75 -3.00 -2.51
N LEU A 45 -19.84 -3.92 -2.85
CA LEU A 45 -18.65 -4.21 -2.06
C LEU A 45 -17.52 -3.20 -2.33
N VAL A 46 -16.69 -3.00 -1.31
CA VAL A 46 -15.46 -2.20 -1.39
C VAL A 46 -14.30 -3.08 -0.98
N LEU A 47 -13.28 -3.17 -1.85
CA LEU A 47 -12.04 -3.88 -1.57
C LEU A 47 -10.91 -2.88 -1.42
N ILE A 48 -10.19 -2.96 -0.31
CA ILE A 48 -9.01 -2.16 -0.01
C ILE A 48 -7.85 -3.13 0.21
N ILE A 49 -6.77 -2.96 -0.56
CA ILE A 49 -5.53 -3.72 -0.38
C ILE A 49 -4.45 -2.73 0.04
N ASN A 50 -4.02 -2.87 1.29
CA ASN A 50 -3.02 -1.99 1.86
C ASN A 50 -1.62 -2.60 1.75
N SER A 51 -0.60 -1.74 1.82
CA SER A 51 0.81 -2.11 1.89
C SER A 51 1.27 -2.92 0.69
N THR A 52 0.87 -2.49 -0.51
CA THR A 52 1.23 -3.16 -1.77
C THR A 52 2.75 -3.13 -2.02
N HIS A 53 3.48 -2.21 -1.39
CA HIS A 53 4.95 -2.16 -1.37
C HIS A 53 5.62 -3.40 -0.74
N LEU A 54 4.89 -4.23 0.01
CA LEU A 54 5.42 -5.48 0.57
C LEU A 54 5.54 -6.59 -0.49
N VAL A 55 4.89 -6.42 -1.64
CA VAL A 55 5.09 -7.29 -2.78
C VAL A 55 6.52 -7.09 -3.27
N ARG A 56 7.25 -8.18 -3.50
CA ARG A 56 8.62 -8.09 -4.02
C ARG A 56 8.60 -7.60 -5.46
N ASP A 57 9.61 -6.80 -5.83
CA ASP A 57 9.84 -6.45 -7.24
C ASP A 57 10.63 -7.58 -7.95
N ASP A 58 10.05 -8.78 -7.91
CA ASP A 58 10.49 -9.97 -8.64
C ASP A 58 9.40 -10.41 -9.62
N HIS A 59 9.69 -11.41 -10.46
CA HIS A 59 8.74 -11.88 -11.48
C HIS A 59 7.38 -12.27 -10.86
N ASP A 60 7.40 -13.04 -9.77
CA ASP A 60 6.19 -13.53 -9.10
C ASP A 60 5.37 -12.37 -8.49
N GLY A 61 6.04 -11.38 -7.89
CA GLY A 61 5.39 -10.20 -7.33
C GLY A 61 4.81 -9.28 -8.41
N GLN A 62 5.51 -9.11 -9.54
CA GLN A 62 4.98 -8.37 -10.68
C GLN A 62 3.73 -9.04 -11.27
N ASP A 63 3.75 -10.37 -11.43
CA ASP A 63 2.60 -11.14 -11.90
C ASP A 63 1.41 -11.02 -10.94
N LEU A 64 1.66 -11.05 -9.63
CA LEU A 64 0.63 -10.86 -8.62
C LEU A 64 -0.04 -9.48 -8.73
N LEU A 65 0.76 -8.41 -8.83
CA LEU A 65 0.23 -7.05 -8.99
C LEU A 65 -0.59 -6.89 -10.27
N GLU A 66 -0.11 -7.47 -11.37
CA GLU A 66 -0.79 -7.42 -12.65
C GLU A 66 -2.13 -8.18 -12.60
N MET A 67 -2.17 -9.36 -11.98
CA MET A 67 -3.41 -10.10 -11.76
C MET A 67 -4.42 -9.31 -10.92
N ILE A 68 -3.97 -8.72 -9.80
CA ILE A 68 -4.82 -7.88 -8.94
C ILE A 68 -5.39 -6.70 -9.74
N GLN A 69 -4.54 -6.03 -10.52
CA GLN A 69 -4.94 -4.90 -11.36
C GLN A 69 -5.95 -5.32 -12.44
N GLN A 70 -5.71 -6.43 -13.16
CA GLN A 70 -6.65 -6.91 -14.17
C GLN A 70 -8.03 -7.24 -13.56
N ARG A 71 -8.05 -7.89 -12.39
CA ARG A 71 -9.31 -8.18 -11.67
C ARG A 71 -10.03 -6.93 -11.21
N ALA A 72 -9.27 -5.97 -10.67
CA ALA A 72 -9.79 -4.65 -10.28
C ALA A 72 -10.50 -3.95 -11.45
N GLU A 73 -9.87 -3.93 -12.63
CA GLU A 73 -10.43 -3.29 -13.82
C GLU A 73 -11.66 -4.02 -14.36
N GLN A 74 -11.68 -5.36 -14.30
CA GLN A 74 -12.85 -6.15 -14.68
C GLN A 74 -14.05 -5.90 -13.76
N TRP A 75 -13.84 -5.82 -12.44
CA TRP A 75 -14.90 -5.51 -11.48
C TRP A 75 -15.41 -4.07 -11.62
N ALA A 76 -14.50 -3.13 -11.92
CA ALA A 76 -14.84 -1.75 -12.24
C ALA A 76 -15.73 -1.67 -13.49
N ALA A 77 -15.35 -2.37 -14.56
CA ALA A 77 -16.09 -2.39 -15.83
C ALA A 77 -17.47 -3.03 -15.71
N SER A 78 -17.60 -4.08 -14.87
CA SER A 78 -18.85 -4.80 -14.66
C SER A 78 -19.78 -4.13 -13.65
N GLY A 79 -19.29 -3.15 -12.87
CA GLY A 79 -20.06 -2.45 -11.84
C GLY A 79 -20.45 -3.38 -10.67
N LEU A 80 -19.64 -4.40 -10.40
CA LEU A 80 -19.89 -5.38 -9.33
C LEU A 80 -19.34 -4.95 -7.98
N VAL A 81 -18.28 -4.15 -8.01
CA VAL A 81 -17.57 -3.64 -6.83
C VAL A 81 -17.44 -2.13 -7.03
N THR A 82 -18.20 -1.33 -6.27
CA THR A 82 -17.91 0.03 -5.74
C THR A 82 -19.17 0.77 -5.27
N THR A 83 -19.01 1.56 -4.22
CA THR A 83 -19.96 2.21 -3.31
C THR A 83 -21.16 2.97 -3.89
N SER A 84 -22.26 2.78 -3.15
CA SER A 84 -23.45 3.61 -2.96
C SER A 84 -24.15 4.15 -4.21
N LYS A 85 -25.18 3.40 -4.64
CA LYS A 85 -26.36 3.98 -5.25
C LYS A 85 -27.57 3.59 -4.38
N THR A 86 -27.88 4.38 -3.37
CA THR A 86 -29.22 4.39 -2.78
C THR A 86 -30.09 5.25 -3.70
N PRO A 87 -31.21 4.74 -4.23
CA PRO A 87 -32.09 5.56 -5.05
C PRO A 87 -32.95 6.43 -4.12
N SER A 88 -32.51 7.65 -3.86
CA SER A 88 -33.41 8.72 -3.41
C SER A 88 -33.12 9.98 -4.22
N THR A 89 -34.18 10.49 -4.81
CA THR A 89 -34.26 11.57 -5.78
C THR A 89 -33.71 12.88 -5.22
N LEU A 90 -32.41 13.11 -5.36
CA LEU A 90 -31.71 14.41 -5.39
C LEU A 90 -30.22 14.14 -5.24
N ASP A 91 -29.51 13.85 -6.32
CA ASP A 91 -28.04 13.94 -6.32
C ASP A 91 -27.51 14.31 -7.70
N LEU A 92 -27.57 15.62 -7.96
CA LEU A 92 -26.86 16.31 -9.03
C LEU A 92 -25.32 16.35 -8.79
N PHE A 93 -24.81 15.60 -7.82
CA PHE A 93 -23.39 15.55 -7.43
C PHE A 93 -22.71 14.18 -7.60
N ALA A 94 -23.31 13.24 -8.35
CA ALA A 94 -22.70 11.95 -8.68
C ALA A 94 -21.86 11.98 -9.98
N SER A 95 -21.18 13.08 -10.29
CA SER A 95 -20.33 13.21 -11.50
C SER A 95 -18.87 12.74 -11.27
N SER A 96 -18.67 11.76 -10.40
CA SER A 96 -17.36 11.18 -10.13
C SER A 96 -17.50 9.68 -9.84
N ASN A 97 -17.98 8.92 -10.83
CA ASN A 97 -18.02 7.45 -10.79
C ASN A 97 -16.60 6.87 -10.80
N HIS A 98 -15.96 6.78 -9.64
CA HIS A 98 -14.67 6.09 -9.47
C HIS A 98 -14.92 4.70 -8.91
N ASN A 99 -15.34 3.76 -9.78
CA ASN A 99 -15.66 2.39 -9.42
C ASN A 99 -14.42 1.49 -9.29
N LYS A 100 -13.53 1.67 -8.31
CA LYS A 100 -12.22 0.97 -8.31
C LYS A 100 -11.75 0.55 -6.90
N PRO A 101 -11.12 -0.63 -6.74
CA PRO A 101 -10.48 -0.99 -5.47
C PRO A 101 -9.33 -0.04 -5.15
N VAL A 102 -9.13 0.22 -3.87
CA VAL A 102 -8.08 1.14 -3.40
C VAL A 102 -6.84 0.32 -3.09
N LEU A 103 -5.78 0.54 -3.87
CA LEU A 103 -4.44 0.06 -3.59
C LEU A 103 -3.64 1.22 -2.99
N ASN A 104 -2.98 1.00 -1.86
CA ASN A 104 -1.95 1.92 -1.39
C ASN A 104 -0.57 1.25 -1.40
N SER A 105 0.44 2.04 -1.71
CA SER A 105 1.85 1.65 -1.74
C SER A 105 2.69 2.85 -1.32
N ASP A 106 3.77 2.59 -0.61
CA ASP A 106 4.77 3.60 -0.22
C ASP A 106 5.95 3.61 -1.20
N ASP A 107 5.99 2.66 -2.14
CA ASP A 107 7.04 2.49 -3.14
C ASP A 107 6.62 3.00 -4.52
N TYR A 108 7.51 3.78 -5.15
CA TYR A 108 7.25 4.40 -6.45
C TYR A 108 7.22 3.40 -7.62
N TRP A 109 7.93 2.27 -7.53
CA TRP A 109 7.91 1.25 -8.59
C TRP A 109 6.51 0.65 -8.80
N VAL A 110 5.73 0.50 -7.72
CA VAL A 110 4.33 0.07 -7.78
C VAL A 110 3.49 1.09 -8.55
N TYR A 111 3.72 2.38 -8.32
CA TYR A 111 3.03 3.43 -9.07
C TYR A 111 3.34 3.36 -10.57
N GLU A 112 4.61 3.21 -10.96
CA GLU A 112 4.99 3.10 -12.38
C GLU A 112 4.39 1.88 -13.06
N ARG A 113 4.39 0.73 -12.38
CA ARG A 113 3.81 -0.51 -12.89
C ARG A 113 2.29 -0.39 -13.03
N LEU A 114 1.59 0.08 -11.99
CA LEU A 114 0.15 0.25 -12.02
C LEU A 114 -0.28 1.25 -13.10
N LYS A 115 0.44 2.37 -13.25
CA LYS A 115 0.16 3.39 -14.26
C LYS A 115 0.30 2.86 -15.68
N ARG A 116 1.25 1.96 -15.95
CA ARG A 116 1.47 1.38 -17.28
C ARG A 116 0.26 0.61 -17.81
N TYR A 117 -0.43 -0.14 -16.94
CA TYR A 117 -1.54 -1.00 -17.32
C TYR A 117 -2.91 -0.45 -16.89
N ALA A 118 -2.98 0.80 -16.41
CA ALA A 118 -4.22 1.43 -15.99
C ALA A 118 -5.05 1.88 -17.20
N THR A 119 -6.07 1.10 -17.56
CA THR A 119 -7.04 1.44 -18.61
C THR A 119 -8.32 2.03 -18.01
N ARG A 120 -8.74 1.49 -16.88
CA ARG A 120 -9.93 1.89 -16.14
C ARG A 120 -9.62 2.22 -14.71
N MET A 121 -8.40 1.97 -14.22
CA MET A 121 -7.89 2.42 -12.91
C MET A 121 -7.42 3.88 -12.92
N GLU A 122 -7.57 4.60 -11.81
CA GLU A 122 -6.89 5.88 -11.59
C GLU A 122 -5.83 5.63 -10.54
N VAL A 123 -4.59 5.97 -10.87
CA VAL A 123 -3.45 5.80 -9.96
C VAL A 123 -3.01 7.20 -9.55
N ILE A 124 -3.29 7.56 -8.31
CA ILE A 124 -3.01 8.90 -7.79
C ILE A 124 -1.72 8.84 -6.96
N PRO A 125 -0.65 9.57 -7.36
CA PRO A 125 0.51 9.70 -6.50
C PRO A 125 0.18 10.64 -5.33
N VAL A 126 0.44 10.19 -4.10
CA VAL A 126 0.35 11.04 -2.92
C VAL A 126 1.71 11.71 -2.73
N THR A 127 1.78 13.01 -3.03
CA THR A 127 3.01 13.79 -2.86
C THR A 127 3.15 14.36 -1.47
N ASP A 128 4.37 14.74 -1.11
CA ASP A 128 4.64 15.49 0.12
C ASP A 128 3.84 16.79 0.20
N LEU A 129 3.57 17.26 1.42
CA LEU A 129 2.85 18.49 1.64
C LEU A 129 3.69 19.72 1.22
N PRO A 130 3.08 20.71 0.55
CA PRO A 130 3.68 22.03 0.36
C PRO A 130 4.01 22.68 1.70
N LYS A 131 5.04 23.54 1.74
CA LYS A 131 5.58 24.18 2.95
C LYS A 131 4.51 24.72 3.90
N ASP A 132 3.57 25.52 3.39
CA ASP A 132 2.52 26.14 4.22
C ASP A 132 1.61 25.09 4.88
N LYS A 133 1.24 24.05 4.13
CA LYS A 133 0.41 22.94 4.64
C LYS A 133 1.19 22.06 5.61
N ALA A 134 2.47 21.82 5.34
CA ALA A 134 3.36 21.05 6.22
C ALA A 134 3.56 21.74 7.57
N MET A 135 3.85 23.05 7.58
CA MET A 135 3.97 23.85 8.81
C MET A 135 2.66 23.87 9.59
N THR A 136 1.53 24.04 8.91
CA THR A 136 0.20 24.01 9.53
C THR A 136 -0.11 22.64 10.13
N ALA A 137 0.21 21.55 9.43
CA ALA A 137 0.00 20.19 9.91
C ALA A 137 0.89 19.89 11.12
N LEU A 138 2.17 20.25 11.08
CA LEU A 138 3.11 20.06 12.19
C LEU A 138 2.67 20.82 13.44
N LYS A 139 2.21 22.07 13.28
CA LYS A 139 1.65 22.86 14.38
C LYS A 139 0.46 22.16 15.01
N LYS A 140 -0.50 21.70 14.20
CA LYS A 140 -1.68 20.96 14.69
C LYS A 140 -1.30 19.65 15.39
N TYR A 141 -0.35 18.90 14.85
CA TYR A 141 0.09 17.65 15.48
C TYR A 141 0.78 17.91 16.83
N ARG A 142 1.58 18.97 16.93
CA ARG A 142 2.22 19.35 18.20
C ARG A 142 1.21 19.79 19.26
N GLU A 143 0.21 20.56 18.86
CA GLU A 143 -0.91 20.91 19.72
C GLU A 143 -1.70 19.67 20.18
N GLN A 144 -1.86 18.66 19.33
CA GLN A 144 -2.58 17.42 19.66
C GLN A 144 -1.81 16.47 20.59
N PHE A 145 -0.50 16.31 20.39
CA PHE A 145 0.30 15.34 21.15
C PHE A 145 0.88 15.92 22.45
N HIS A 146 1.25 17.20 22.44
CA HIS A 146 2.00 17.84 23.53
C HIS A 146 1.32 19.12 24.06
N ASN A 147 0.16 19.52 23.51
CA ASN A 147 -0.53 20.77 23.85
C ASN A 147 0.37 22.02 23.71
N GLU A 148 1.40 21.94 22.87
CA GLU A 148 2.39 22.99 22.65
C GLU A 148 2.26 23.55 21.23
N SER A 149 2.36 24.88 21.09
CA SER A 149 2.47 25.55 19.81
C SER A 149 3.90 26.02 19.57
N LEU A 150 4.61 25.35 18.67
CA LEU A 150 5.96 25.76 18.27
C LEU A 150 5.95 27.11 17.54
N PRO A 151 7.01 27.93 17.70
CA PRO A 151 7.17 29.17 16.95
C PRO A 151 7.41 28.88 15.45
N SER A 152 7.00 29.81 14.59
CA SER A 152 7.10 29.67 13.13
C SER A 152 8.53 29.42 12.64
N SER A 153 9.53 29.98 13.32
CA SER A 153 10.95 29.77 12.99
C SER A 153 11.39 28.31 13.15
N VAL A 154 10.91 27.62 14.20
CA VAL A 154 11.21 26.20 14.43
C VAL A 154 10.47 25.33 13.42
N LEU A 155 9.20 25.64 13.11
CA LEU A 155 8.45 24.92 12.08
C LEU A 155 9.14 24.98 10.71
N GLU A 156 9.66 26.15 10.35
CA GLU A 156 10.42 26.34 9.11
C GLU A 156 11.74 25.57 9.10
N GLN A 157 12.47 25.56 10.23
CA GLN A 157 13.70 24.76 10.36
C GLN A 157 13.44 23.26 10.22
N VAL A 158 12.35 22.75 10.81
CA VAL A 158 11.94 21.35 10.66
C VAL A 158 11.66 21.03 9.20
N TYR A 159 10.88 21.88 8.52
CA TYR A 159 10.56 21.67 7.11
C TYR A 159 11.82 21.66 6.23
N ASN A 160 12.77 22.58 6.48
CA ASN A 160 14.01 22.63 5.71
C ASN A 160 14.91 21.40 5.92
N LYS A 161 14.80 20.71 7.07
CA LYS A 161 15.57 19.48 7.36
C LYS A 161 14.90 18.21 6.83
N VAL A 162 13.59 18.10 7.02
CA VAL A 162 12.85 16.83 6.91
C VAL A 162 11.88 16.82 5.71
N GLY A 163 11.51 17.99 5.20
CA GLY A 163 10.58 18.15 4.08
C GLY A 163 9.11 18.07 4.49
N GLY A 164 8.26 17.77 3.51
CA GLY A 164 6.79 17.76 3.64
C GLY A 164 6.17 16.38 3.88
N ARG A 165 6.98 15.34 4.08
CA ARG A 165 6.51 13.96 4.21
C ARG A 165 5.73 13.77 5.52
N LEU A 166 4.46 13.40 5.41
CA LEU A 166 3.54 13.28 6.55
C LEU A 166 4.03 12.31 7.63
N SER A 167 4.62 11.18 7.24
CA SER A 167 5.18 10.20 8.19
C SER A 167 6.29 10.81 9.05
N PHE A 168 7.15 11.61 8.45
CA PHE A 168 8.21 12.31 9.17
C PHE A 168 7.68 13.43 10.04
N LEU A 169 6.75 14.25 9.53
CA LEU A 169 6.09 15.29 10.32
C LEU A 169 5.40 14.71 11.56
N ASN A 170 4.73 13.56 11.42
CA ASN A 170 4.10 12.85 12.54
C ASN A 170 5.13 12.32 13.54
N ARG A 171 6.24 11.72 13.06
CA ARG A 171 7.34 11.24 13.92
C ARG A 171 7.99 12.38 14.70
N VAL A 172 8.25 13.50 14.03
CA VAL A 172 8.79 14.72 14.66
C VAL A 172 7.78 15.28 15.65
N ALA A 173 6.48 15.32 15.33
CA ALA A 173 5.46 15.86 16.22
C ALA A 173 5.31 15.07 17.53
N LYS A 174 5.49 13.75 17.49
CA LYS A 174 5.40 12.87 18.67
C LYS A 174 6.63 12.95 19.59
N SER A 175 7.80 13.27 19.05
CA SER A 175 9.03 13.32 19.84
C SER A 175 9.02 14.47 20.85
N GLU A 176 9.66 14.33 22.01
CA GLU A 176 9.85 15.45 22.93
C GLU A 176 10.77 16.51 22.31
N ASP A 177 11.92 16.09 21.76
CA ASP A 177 12.88 16.98 21.11
C ASP A 177 12.74 16.96 19.58
N VAL A 178 12.16 18.03 19.05
CA VAL A 178 11.97 18.29 17.62
C VAL A 178 13.29 18.19 16.85
N THR A 179 14.37 18.77 17.38
CA THR A 179 15.65 18.92 16.66
C THR A 179 16.38 17.60 16.57
N LYS A 180 16.40 16.85 17.69
CA LYS A 180 16.96 15.50 17.73
C LYS A 180 16.22 14.57 16.78
N ALA A 181 14.88 14.59 16.79
CA ALA A 181 14.07 13.79 15.88
C ALA A 181 14.36 14.10 14.40
N CYS A 182 14.55 15.37 14.04
CA CYS A 182 14.94 15.75 12.68
C CYS A 182 16.29 15.16 12.29
N ASN A 183 17.29 15.27 13.17
CA ASN A 183 18.64 14.75 12.89
C ASN A 183 18.64 13.21 12.77
N ASP A 184 17.85 12.52 13.61
CA ASP A 184 17.69 11.07 13.55
C ASP A 184 17.05 10.62 12.23
N ILE A 185 16.03 11.34 11.74
CA ILE A 185 15.42 11.07 10.44
C ILE A 185 16.42 11.29 9.32
N CYS A 186 17.14 12.42 9.31
CA CYS A 186 18.16 12.69 8.29
C CYS A 186 19.26 11.62 8.27
N ARG A 187 19.68 11.13 9.44
CA ARG A 187 20.67 10.06 9.55
C ARG A 187 20.12 8.74 8.99
N ALA A 188 18.91 8.34 9.37
CA ALA A 188 18.28 7.12 8.89
C ALA A 188 18.09 7.14 7.36
N GLU A 189 17.60 8.25 6.80
CA GLU A 189 17.44 8.41 5.34
C GLU A 189 18.80 8.38 4.62
N LYS A 190 19.83 9.01 5.18
CA LYS A 190 21.18 8.96 4.62
C LYS A 190 21.72 7.54 4.60
N THR A 191 21.59 6.80 5.70
CA THR A 191 22.01 5.40 5.78
C THR A 191 21.24 4.56 4.77
N TRP A 192 19.91 4.71 4.70
CA TRP A 192 19.08 4.01 3.73
C TRP A 192 19.50 4.29 2.29
N PHE A 193 19.75 5.56 1.96
CA PHE A 193 20.15 5.97 0.61
C PHE A 193 21.51 5.38 0.22
N LEU A 194 22.49 5.44 1.12
CA LEU A 194 23.84 4.90 0.86
C LEU A 194 23.81 3.37 0.70
N ASN A 195 23.00 2.68 1.51
CA ASN A 195 22.79 1.24 1.39
C ASN A 195 22.13 0.88 0.05
N LYS A 196 21.15 1.68 -0.41
CA LYS A 196 20.47 1.43 -1.70
C LYS A 196 21.33 1.72 -2.92
N CYS A 197 22.25 2.68 -2.82
CA CYS A 197 23.12 3.05 -3.94
C CYS A 197 24.44 2.25 -3.98
N TRP A 198 24.72 1.34 -3.03
CA TRP A 198 26.02 0.67 -2.89
C TRP A 198 27.21 1.64 -2.78
N ILE A 199 26.95 2.89 -2.41
CA ILE A 199 27.97 3.92 -2.18
C ILE A 199 28.26 3.92 -0.68
N LEU A 200 28.88 2.85 -0.18
CA LEU A 200 29.42 2.85 1.16
C LEU A 200 30.71 3.66 1.14
N GLY A 201 30.67 4.84 1.77
CA GLY A 201 31.90 5.60 2.04
C GLY A 201 32.80 4.81 2.98
N LYS A 202 34.13 5.02 2.88
CA LYS A 202 35.18 4.33 3.65
C LYS A 202 35.03 4.42 5.19
N GLU A 203 34.10 5.23 5.68
CA GLU A 203 33.85 5.49 7.11
C GLU A 203 32.48 4.95 7.61
N MET A 204 31.70 4.25 6.77
CA MET A 204 30.45 3.62 7.19
C MET A 204 30.67 2.14 7.45
N ASP A 205 30.73 1.82 8.75
CA ASP A 205 30.82 0.48 9.32
C ASP A 205 29.66 -0.41 8.84
N ASP A 206 29.97 -1.62 8.38
CA ASP A 206 29.10 -2.58 7.67
C ASP A 206 28.19 -3.39 8.64
N ASP A 207 28.06 -2.93 9.89
CA ASP A 207 27.59 -3.76 11.02
C ASP A 207 26.09 -3.59 11.35
N VAL A 208 25.27 -3.01 10.46
CA VAL A 208 23.81 -2.88 10.70
C VAL A 208 23.00 -3.66 9.67
N MET A 209 23.20 -4.98 9.69
CA MET A 209 22.38 -5.98 9.00
C MET A 209 21.71 -6.91 10.00
N ASP A 210 20.89 -6.39 10.92
CA ASP A 210 20.22 -7.24 11.92
C ASP A 210 18.81 -6.79 12.37
N GLU A 211 17.98 -6.22 11.48
CA GLU A 211 16.55 -5.97 11.78
C GLU A 211 15.55 -6.91 11.06
N GLN A 212 15.98 -8.09 10.59
CA GLN A 212 15.07 -9.14 10.08
C GLN A 212 15.00 -10.42 10.96
N LYS A 213 15.18 -10.31 12.28
CA LYS A 213 14.97 -11.43 13.22
C LYS A 213 13.82 -11.19 14.21
N PHE A 214 12.62 -10.93 13.71
CA PHE A 214 11.40 -11.15 14.50
C PHE A 214 10.27 -11.69 13.62
N SER A 215 10.34 -12.99 13.28
CA SER A 215 9.17 -13.82 12.90
C SER A 215 9.52 -15.32 12.77
N VAL A 216 10.32 -15.89 13.68
CA VAL A 216 10.29 -17.35 13.97
C VAL A 216 10.66 -17.57 15.43
N ARG A 217 9.67 -17.45 16.33
CA ARG A 217 9.69 -18.11 17.64
C ARG A 217 8.25 -18.49 17.97
N ASP A 218 7.85 -19.64 17.45
CA ASP A 218 6.78 -20.45 18.01
C ASP A 218 7.06 -21.92 17.63
N VAL A 219 7.86 -22.60 18.46
CA VAL A 219 7.67 -24.03 18.74
C VAL A 219 7.99 -24.24 20.21
N THR A 220 6.97 -24.69 20.93
CA THR A 220 6.88 -24.96 22.37
C THR A 220 7.81 -26.09 22.84
N PRO A 221 8.16 -26.14 24.14
CA PRO A 221 9.01 -27.18 24.72
C PRO A 221 8.24 -28.48 24.96
N ASN A 222 8.91 -29.60 24.75
CA ASN A 222 8.71 -30.87 25.46
C ASN A 222 10.09 -31.51 25.67
#